data_AF-A0A9N9XA92-F1
#
_entry.id   AF-A0A9N9XA92-F1
#
_cell.length_a   1.000
_cell.length_b   1.000
_cell.length_c   1.000
_cell.angle_alpha   90.00
_cell.angle_beta   90.00
_cell.angle_gamma   90.00
#
_symmetry.space_group_name_H-M   'P 1'
#
loop_
_entity.id
_entity.type
_entity.pdbx_description
1 polymer ?
#
loop_
_entity_poly.entity_id
_entity_poly.type
_entity_poly.pdbx_seq_one_letter_code
_entity_poly.pdbx_strand_id
1 'polypeptide(L)'
;MRRKMLAYPEEAVAAAIEDVRLGMSIASAAKRHQVPRVTLLYKVKGKTPISRRTAPKTILTSDEENLLVQWILDSSEAKFPITQI
;
A
#
# COMPACT_ATOMS: atom_id res chain seq x y z
N MET A 1 18.94 15.22 -7.31
CA MET A 1 17.55 15.32 -7.82
C MET A 1 16.60 14.65 -6.84
N ARG A 2 15.57 15.35 -6.34
CA ARG A 2 14.55 14.77 -5.44
C ARG A 2 13.55 14.01 -6.31
N ARG A 3 13.52 12.67 -6.21
CA ARG A 3 12.57 11.84 -6.96
C ARG A 3 11.16 12.17 -6.45
N LYS A 4 10.29 12.73 -7.30
CA LYS A 4 8.90 13.03 -6.93
C LYS A 4 8.25 11.73 -6.47
N MET A 5 7.80 11.70 -5.22
CA MET A 5 7.08 10.55 -4.66
C MET A 5 5.79 10.35 -5.47
N LEU A 6 5.41 9.08 -5.58
CA LEU A 6 4.31 8.57 -6.40
C LEU A 6 3.06 9.45 -6.24
N ALA A 7 2.61 10.06 -7.34
CA ALA A 7 1.49 10.99 -7.35
C ALA A 7 0.16 10.30 -7.74
N TYR A 8 0.07 8.98 -7.59
CA TYR A 8 -1.12 8.21 -7.92
C TYR A 8 -1.60 7.41 -6.70
N PRO A 9 -2.92 7.35 -6.45
CA PRO A 9 -3.49 6.52 -5.38
C PRO A 9 -3.25 5.03 -5.64
N GLU A 10 -3.16 4.22 -4.58
CA GLU A 10 -3.05 2.76 -4.72
C GLU A 10 -4.35 2.18 -5.30
N GLU A 11 -5.49 2.78 -5.01
CA GLU A 11 -6.81 2.41 -5.48
C GLU A 11 -6.91 2.56 -7.01
N ALA A 12 -6.35 3.64 -7.57
CA ALA A 12 -6.31 3.87 -9.01
C ALA A 12 -5.46 2.81 -9.73
N VAL A 13 -4.39 2.34 -9.09
CA VAL A 13 -3.56 1.26 -9.60
C VAL A 13 -4.31 -0.07 -9.57
N ALA A 14 -5.01 -0.37 -8.47
CA ALA A 14 -5.81 -1.58 -8.36
C ALA A 14 -6.91 -1.63 -9.44
N ALA A 15 -7.66 -0.53 -9.59
CA ALA A 15 -8.68 -0.40 -10.63
C ALA A 15 -8.10 -0.54 -12.06
N ALA A 16 -6.91 0.04 -12.31
CA ALA A 16 -6.24 -0.10 -13.59
C ALA A 16 -5.78 -1.53 -13.89
N ILE A 17 -5.38 -2.30 -12.87
CA ILE A 17 -5.01 -3.71 -13.02
C ILE A 17 -6.24 -4.55 -13.36
N GLU A 18 -7.38 -4.31 -12.69
CA GLU A 18 -8.63 -5.01 -12.99
C GLU A 18 -9.15 -4.69 -14.40
N ASP A 19 -9.10 -3.44 -14.85
CA ASP A 19 -9.46 -3.09 -16.23
C ASP A 19 -8.60 -3.84 -17.25
N VAL A 20 -7.29 -3.99 -16.99
CA VAL A 20 -6.40 -4.78 -17.86
C VAL A 20 -6.77 -6.26 -17.82
N ARG A 21 -7.14 -6.78 -16.65
CA ARG A 21 -7.62 -8.17 -16.50
C ARG A 21 -8.91 -8.43 -17.26
N LEU A 22 -9.80 -7.43 -17.34
CA LEU A 22 -11.04 -7.46 -18.13
C LEU A 22 -10.81 -7.32 -19.64
N GLY A 23 -9.55 -7.22 -20.10
CA GLY A 23 -9.18 -7.17 -21.51
C GLY A 23 -8.87 -5.77 -22.04
N MET A 24 -8.85 -4.74 -21.20
CA MET A 24 -8.42 -3.41 -21.61
C MET A 24 -6.91 -3.38 -21.90
N SER A 25 -6.48 -2.62 -22.90
CA SER A 25 -5.06 -2.42 -23.14
C SER A 25 -4.38 -1.68 -21.98
N ILE A 26 -3.14 -2.02 -21.67
CA ILE A 26 -2.34 -1.36 -20.61
C ILE A 26 -2.24 0.15 -20.87
N ALA A 27 -2.14 0.58 -22.13
CA ALA A 27 -2.08 2.00 -22.48
C ALA A 27 -3.39 2.74 -22.18
N SER A 28 -4.52 2.11 -22.51
CA SER A 28 -5.86 2.67 -22.25
C SER A 28 -6.14 2.73 -20.74
N ALA A 29 -5.86 1.66 -20.00
CA ALA A 29 -6.06 1.62 -18.55
C ALA A 29 -5.16 2.64 -17.82
N ALA A 30 -3.89 2.76 -18.23
CA ALA A 30 -2.97 3.76 -17.68
C ALA A 30 -3.48 5.20 -17.89
N LYS A 31 -3.99 5.52 -19.08
CA LYS A 31 -4.54 6.85 -19.38
C LYS A 31 -5.83 7.11 -18.59
N ARG A 32 -6.70 6.10 -18.47
CA ARG A 32 -7.99 6.20 -17.75
C ARG A 32 -7.79 6.51 -16.27
N HIS A 33 -6.86 5.79 -15.62
CA HIS A 33 -6.62 5.90 -14.17
C HIS A 33 -5.47 6.85 -13.81
N GLN A 34 -4.91 7.56 -14.79
CA GLN A 34 -3.79 8.50 -14.61
C GLN A 34 -2.55 7.87 -13.94
N VAL A 35 -2.35 6.57 -14.17
CA VAL A 35 -1.18 5.82 -13.67
C VAL A 35 -0.10 5.76 -14.75
N PRO A 36 1.19 5.93 -14.42
CA PRO A 36 2.26 5.76 -15.40
C PRO A 36 2.22 4.38 -16.07
N ARG A 37 2.24 4.36 -17.41
CA ARG A 37 2.15 3.14 -18.21
C ARG A 37 3.18 2.07 -17.83
N VAL A 38 4.43 2.48 -17.58
CA VAL A 38 5.52 1.55 -17.20
C VAL A 38 5.27 0.94 -15.81
N THR A 39 4.73 1.73 -14.87
CA THR A 39 4.33 1.22 -13.56
C THR A 39 3.24 0.17 -13.71
N LEU A 40 2.16 0.48 -14.44
CA LEU A 40 1.05 -0.46 -14.62
C LEU A 40 1.54 -1.76 -15.26
N LEU A 41 2.39 -1.67 -16.29
CA LEU A 41 3.02 -2.82 -16.92
C LEU A 41 3.80 -3.70 -15.92
N TYR A 42 4.57 -3.10 -15.03
CA TYR A 42 5.40 -3.86 -14.07
C TYR A 42 4.55 -4.54 -13.00
N LYS A 43 3.47 -3.90 -12.56
CA LYS A 43 2.52 -4.48 -11.61
C LYS A 43 1.73 -5.63 -12.24
N VAL A 44 1.22 -5.46 -13.47
CA VAL A 44 0.52 -6.52 -14.20
C VAL A 44 1.44 -7.72 -14.48
N LYS A 45 2.72 -7.48 -14.79
CA LYS A 45 3.72 -8.55 -15.00
C LYS A 45 4.28 -9.15 -13.69
N GLY A 46 3.83 -8.69 -12.52
CA GLY A 46 4.32 -9.19 -11.22
C GLY A 46 5.77 -8.82 -10.88
N LYS A 47 6.41 -7.90 -11.61
CA LYS A 47 7.78 -7.44 -11.33
C LYS A 47 7.87 -6.59 -10.06
N THR A 48 6.75 -6.00 -9.65
CA THR A 48 6.66 -5.14 -8.48
C THR A 48 5.34 -5.40 -7.76
N PRO A 49 5.32 -5.41 -6.42
CA PRO A 49 4.09 -5.63 -5.67
C PRO A 49 3.05 -4.53 -5.92
N ILE A 50 1.77 -4.88 -5.75
CA ILE A 50 0.62 -3.99 -5.99
C ILE A 50 0.56 -2.90 -4.93
N SER A 51 0.63 -3.27 -3.66
CA SER A 51 0.85 -2.35 -2.55
C SER A 51 2.32 -2.34 -2.17
N ARG A 52 2.84 -1.18 -1.76
CA ARG A 52 4.20 -1.09 -1.21
C ARG A 52 4.19 -0.14 -0.02
N ARG A 53 4.63 -0.64 1.14
CA ARG A 53 5.00 0.24 2.25
C ARG A 53 6.17 1.12 1.78
N THR A 54 5.93 2.44 1.72
CA THR A 54 6.95 3.42 1.32
C THR A 54 7.85 3.81 2.51
N ALA A 55 7.49 3.36 3.72
CA ALA A 55 8.25 3.56 4.93
C ALA A 55 9.53 2.70 4.95
N PRO A 56 10.58 3.16 5.67
CA PRO A 56 11.71 2.33 6.03
C PRO A 56 11.26 1.04 6.72
N LYS A 57 12.10 0.00 6.65
CA LYS A 57 11.85 -1.24 7.37
C LYS A 57 11.81 -0.95 8.87
N THR A 58 10.75 -1.38 9.54
CA THR A 58 10.59 -1.32 10.99
C THR A 58 11.43 -2.42 11.65
N ILE A 59 11.86 -2.19 12.90
CA ILE A 59 12.53 -3.22 13.71
C ILE A 59 11.54 -4.32 14.07
N LEU A 60 10.30 -3.92 14.40
CA LEU A 60 9.21 -4.83 14.72
C LEU A 60 8.56 -5.39 13.45
N THR A 61 8.23 -6.66 13.51
CA THR A 61 7.37 -7.38 12.56
C THR A 61 5.91 -6.96 12.73
N SER A 62 5.08 -7.22 11.72
CA SER A 62 3.63 -6.94 11.80
C SER A 62 2.97 -7.67 12.97
N ASP A 63 3.42 -8.88 13.27
CA ASP A 63 2.85 -9.69 14.36
C ASP A 63 3.20 -9.11 15.73
N GLU A 64 4.42 -8.60 15.91
CA GLU A 64 4.83 -7.90 17.12
C GLU A 64 4.10 -6.56 17.28
N GLU A 65 3.94 -5.80 16.19
CA GLU A 65 3.13 -4.56 16.21
C GLU A 65 1.68 -4.87 16.61
N ASN A 66 1.08 -5.94 16.06
CA ASN A 66 -0.28 -6.36 16.41
C ASN A 66 -0.41 -6.81 17.87
N LEU A 67 0.58 -7.54 18.39
CA LEU A 67 0.61 -7.96 19.79
C LEU A 67 0.64 -6.76 20.73
N LEU A 68 1.45 -5.75 20.44
CA LEU A 68 1.51 -4.51 21.22
C LEU A 68 0.20 -3.73 21.15
N VAL A 69 -0.40 -3.62 19.96
CA VAL A 69 -1.70 -2.96 19.78
C VAL A 69 -2.77 -3.66 20.63
N GLN A 70 -2.84 -4.99 20.55
CA GLN A 70 -3.79 -5.77 21.34
C GLN A 70 -3.57 -5.54 22.84
N TRP A 71 -2.33 -5.63 23.31
CA TRP A 71 -2.00 -5.42 24.71
C TRP A 71 -2.38 -4.01 25.22
N ILE A 72 -2.17 -2.97 24.42
CA ILE A 72 -2.56 -1.60 24.75
C ILE A 72 -4.08 -1.48 24.87
N LEU A 73 -4.83 -2.09 23.95
CA LEU A 73 -6.29 -2.09 23.97
C LEU A 73 -6.83 -2.84 25.19
N ASP A 74 -6.31 -4.04 25.46
CA ASP A 74 -6.70 -4.86 26.62
C ASP A 74 -6.41 -4.12 27.94
N SER A 75 -5.25 -3.45 28.03
CA SER A 75 -4.88 -2.66 29.20
C SER A 75 -5.82 -1.47 29.40
N SER A 76 -6.22 -0.81 28.31
CA SER A 76 -7.20 0.27 28.35
C SER A 76 -8.58 -0.23 28.79
N GLU A 77 -9.02 -1.40 28.32
CA GLU A 77 -10.29 -2.02 28.72
C GLU A 77 -10.28 -2.40 30.21
N ALA A 78 -9.14 -2.89 30.70
CA ALA A 78 -8.91 -3.20 32.11
C ALA A 78 -8.81 -1.95 33.02
N LYS A 79 -9.09 -0.74 32.49
CA LYS A 79 -9.01 0.56 33.18
C LYS A 79 -7.58 0.98 33.57
N PHE A 80 -6.57 0.43 32.89
CA PHE A 80 -5.16 0.84 32.98
C PHE A 80 -4.68 1.37 31.62
N PRO A 81 -5.17 2.54 31.17
CA PRO A 81 -4.78 3.08 29.87
C PRO A 81 -3.28 3.42 29.85
N ILE A 82 -2.56 2.86 28.88
CA ILE A 82 -1.14 3.13 28.69
C ILE A 82 -0.98 4.49 28.01
N THR A 83 -0.61 5.50 28.78
CA THR A 83 -0.24 6.83 28.26
C THR A 83 1.26 6.95 28.08
N GLN A 84 1.68 7.72 27.07
CA GLN A 84 3.10 8.03 26.85
C GLN A 84 3.65 8.84 28.03
N ILE A 85 4.91 8.59 28.41
CA ILE A 85 5.65 9.30 29.47
C ILE A 85 6.42 10.47 28.86
#